data_AF-A0A1S8NC79-F1
#
_entry.id   AF-A0A1S8NC79-F1
#
_cell.length_a   1.000
_cell.length_b   1.000
_cell.length_c   1.000
_cell.angle_alpha   90.00
_cell.angle_beta   90.00
_cell.angle_gamma   90.00
#
_symmetry.space_group_name_H-M   'P 1'
#
loop_
_entity.id
_entity.type
_entity.pdbx_description
1 polymer ?
#
loop_
_entity_poly.entity_id
_entity_poly.type
_entity_poly.pdbx_seq_one_letter_code
_entity_poly.pdbx_strand_id
1 'polypeptide(L)'
;MDKRKYESKTLIAEYKYLSELEEFRFSEKAYRLKNGSIIIEFDGASLSLYGLKLSFKESIGRKGIYSISEKDYKFWKLLRSDIENSQFVDWEQECNDQYEETWQEQYNNVISMKHENILEKISGNELPF
;
A
#
# COMPACT_ATOMS: atom_id res chain seq x y z
N MET A 1 22.47 3.34 -17.43
CA MET A 1 21.10 3.29 -16.89
C MET A 1 20.55 4.70 -16.81
N ASP A 2 19.44 4.97 -17.49
CA ASP A 2 18.85 6.30 -17.53
C ASP A 2 18.09 6.59 -16.22
N LYS A 3 18.59 7.55 -15.43
CA LYS A 3 18.08 7.85 -14.09
C LYS A 3 16.64 8.39 -14.10
N ARG A 4 16.16 8.85 -15.27
CA ARG A 4 14.83 9.44 -15.47
C ARG A 4 13.66 8.45 -15.34
N LYS A 5 13.91 7.14 -15.49
CA LYS A 5 12.87 6.10 -15.41
C LYS A 5 12.23 5.98 -14.01
N TYR A 6 12.86 6.58 -12.99
CA TYR A 6 12.40 6.57 -11.60
C TYR A 6 11.86 7.93 -11.11
N GLU A 7 11.73 8.94 -11.99
CA GLU A 7 11.32 10.31 -11.61
C GLU A 7 9.90 10.41 -11.03
N SER A 8 9.10 9.36 -11.11
CA SER A 8 7.92 9.19 -10.25
C SER A 8 7.64 7.72 -10.03
N LYS A 9 7.74 7.31 -8.77
CA LYS A 9 7.36 5.99 -8.29
C LYS A 9 6.28 6.19 -7.24
N THR A 10 5.15 5.52 -7.39
CA THR A 10 4.08 5.51 -6.38
C THR A 10 4.31 4.31 -5.49
N LEU A 11 4.40 4.52 -4.19
CA LEU A 11 4.47 3.43 -3.22
C LEU A 11 3.11 2.72 -3.18
N ILE A 12 3.10 1.41 -3.37
CA ILE A 12 1.86 0.62 -3.46
C ILE A 12 1.75 -0.43 -2.35
N ALA A 13 2.86 -0.91 -1.80
CA ALA A 13 2.87 -1.76 -0.63
C ALA A 13 4.22 -1.70 0.10
N GLU A 14 4.23 -1.96 1.39
CA GLU A 14 5.43 -2.12 2.20
C GLU A 14 5.36 -3.38 3.05
N TYR A 15 6.48 -4.09 3.15
CA TYR A 15 6.67 -5.23 4.03
C TYR A 15 7.94 -5.04 4.86
N LYS A 16 7.87 -5.36 6.15
CA LYS A 16 9.02 -5.40 7.06
C LYS A 16 8.95 -6.67 7.90
N TYR A 17 10.02 -7.45 7.85
CA TYR A 17 10.22 -8.57 8.75
C TYR A 17 10.95 -8.09 10.00
N LEU A 18 10.26 -8.15 11.14
CA LEU A 18 10.69 -7.52 12.40
C LEU A 18 11.17 -8.58 13.40
N SER A 19 12.27 -9.27 13.07
CA SER A 19 12.93 -10.14 14.04
C SER A 19 13.50 -9.34 15.21
N GLU A 20 13.49 -9.92 16.41
CA GLU A 20 14.21 -9.37 17.58
C GLU A 20 15.69 -9.17 17.28
N LEU A 21 16.28 -10.11 16.52
CA LEU A 21 17.67 -10.08 16.09
C LEU A 21 17.80 -9.24 14.82
N GLU A 22 18.54 -8.13 14.91
CA GLU A 22 18.66 -7.17 13.80
C GLU A 22 19.29 -7.77 12.54
N GLU A 23 20.16 -8.78 12.71
CA GLU A 23 20.84 -9.48 11.62
C GLU A 23 19.88 -10.22 10.69
N PHE A 24 18.66 -10.53 11.15
CA PHE A 24 17.63 -11.23 10.37
C PHE A 24 16.58 -10.28 9.76
N ARG A 25 16.59 -8.99 10.14
CA ARG A 25 15.59 -8.03 9.65
C ARG A 25 15.77 -7.75 8.17
N PHE A 26 14.66 -7.54 7.48
CA PHE A 26 14.65 -7.03 6.11
C PHE A 26 13.34 -6.31 5.81
N SER A 27 13.36 -5.52 4.75
CA SER A 27 12.20 -4.81 4.24
C SER A 27 12.12 -4.88 2.73
N GLU A 28 10.90 -4.80 2.23
CA GLU A 28 10.57 -4.76 0.81
C GLU A 28 9.53 -3.66 0.60
N LYS A 29 9.78 -2.78 -0.36
CA LYS A 29 8.86 -1.73 -0.77
C LYS A 29 8.49 -1.93 -2.22
N ALA A 30 7.20 -2.08 -2.49
CA ALA A 30 6.68 -2.18 -3.83
C ALA A 30 6.33 -0.80 -4.37
N TYR A 31 6.75 -0.52 -5.60
CA TYR A 31 6.45 0.71 -6.29
C TYR A 31 5.85 0.45 -7.67
N ARG A 32 4.81 1.23 -8.02
CA ARG A 32 4.32 1.35 -9.40
C ARG A 32 5.01 2.53 -10.08
N LEU A 33 5.63 2.26 -11.21
CA LEU A 33 6.26 3.28 -12.06
C LEU A 33 5.22 3.93 -12.97
N LYS A 34 5.55 5.10 -13.53
CA LYS A 34 4.71 5.86 -14.47
C LYS A 34 4.18 5.04 -15.67
N ASN A 35 4.97 4.08 -16.13
CA ASN A 35 4.63 3.20 -17.25
C ASN A 35 3.78 1.98 -16.82
N GLY A 36 3.30 1.94 -15.58
CA GLY A 36 2.54 0.83 -15.01
C GLY A 36 3.38 -0.36 -14.54
N SER A 37 4.69 -0.41 -14.82
CA SER A 37 5.53 -1.52 -14.35
C SER A 37 5.78 -1.45 -12.85
N ILE A 38 5.93 -2.61 -12.22
CA ILE A 38 6.13 -2.75 -10.77
C ILE A 38 7.59 -3.11 -10.50
N ILE A 39 8.16 -2.46 -9.48
CA ILE A 39 9.46 -2.80 -8.94
C ILE A 39 9.35 -3.06 -7.45
N ILE A 40 10.22 -3.94 -6.94
CA ILE A 40 10.45 -4.13 -5.52
C ILE A 40 11.83 -3.57 -5.19
N GLU A 41 11.87 -2.67 -4.22
CA GLU A 41 13.09 -2.23 -3.55
C GLU A 41 13.24 -3.02 -2.25
N PHE A 42 14.37 -3.68 -2.05
CA PHE A 42 14.63 -4.46 -0.85
C PHE A 42 15.86 -3.94 -0.12
N ASP A 43 15.84 -4.08 1.19
CA ASP A 43 16.97 -3.83 2.08
C ASP A 43 16.96 -4.89 3.18
N GLY A 44 18.05 -5.67 3.29
CA GLY A 44 18.14 -6.74 4.27
C GLY A 44 19.50 -6.84 4.92
N ALA A 45 19.47 -7.21 6.19
CA ALA A 45 20.64 -7.47 7.01
C ALA A 45 21.37 -8.76 6.59
N SER A 46 22.53 -8.99 7.21
CA SER A 46 23.50 -10.01 6.78
C SER A 46 23.03 -11.46 6.87
N LEU A 47 22.11 -11.78 7.79
CA LEU A 47 21.50 -13.10 7.98
C LEU A 47 20.02 -13.13 7.55
N SER A 48 19.54 -12.06 6.92
CA SER A 48 18.17 -11.99 6.39
C SER A 48 18.00 -12.77 5.09
N LEU A 49 16.77 -12.79 4.54
CA LEU A 49 16.48 -13.30 3.21
C LEU A 49 17.38 -12.71 2.11
N TYR A 50 17.81 -11.46 2.30
CA TYR A 50 18.67 -10.74 1.36
C TYR A 50 20.15 -10.75 1.77
N GLY A 51 20.52 -11.43 2.84
CA GLY A 51 21.91 -11.63 3.23
C GLY A 51 22.73 -12.35 2.15
N LEU A 52 24.03 -12.11 2.15
CA LEU A 52 25.01 -12.84 1.33
C LEU A 52 26.18 -13.27 2.19
N LYS A 53 26.46 -14.57 2.19
CA LYS A 53 27.64 -15.13 2.84
C LYS A 53 28.86 -15.01 1.92
N LEU A 54 29.88 -14.29 2.36
CA LEU A 54 31.13 -14.10 1.61
C LEU A 54 32.17 -15.17 1.97
N SER A 55 32.21 -15.57 3.23
CA SER A 55 33.13 -16.58 3.75
C SER A 55 32.50 -17.35 4.91
N PHE A 56 33.23 -18.30 5.50
CA PHE A 56 32.73 -19.03 6.68
C PHE A 56 32.39 -18.12 7.86
N LYS A 57 33.06 -16.98 8.00
CA LYS A 57 32.91 -16.05 9.13
C LYS A 57 32.25 -14.71 8.79
N GLU A 58 32.01 -14.45 7.50
CA GLU A 58 31.55 -13.13 7.06
C GLU A 58 30.28 -13.23 6.21
N SER A 59 29.32 -12.39 6.57
CA SER A 59 28.09 -12.16 5.84
C SER A 59 27.84 -10.65 5.72
N ILE A 60 27.24 -10.25 4.60
CA ILE A 60 26.87 -8.86 4.34
C ILE A 60 25.38 -8.77 4.04
N GLY A 61 24.77 -7.67 4.46
CA GLY A 61 23.44 -7.31 3.99
C GLY A 61 23.47 -6.90 2.52
N ARG A 62 22.33 -7.02 1.84
CA ARG A 62 22.18 -6.49 0.49
C ARG A 62 20.95 -5.61 0.42
N LYS A 63 21.10 -4.55 -0.38
CA LYS A 63 20.00 -3.71 -0.84
C LYS A 63 19.99 -3.72 -2.36
N GLY A 64 18.80 -3.61 -2.93
CA GLY A 64 18.67 -3.65 -4.38
C GLY A 64 17.25 -3.39 -4.85
N ILE A 65 17.11 -3.44 -6.16
CA ILE A 65 15.82 -3.29 -6.83
C ILE A 65 15.68 -4.38 -7.90
N TYR A 66 14.47 -4.89 -8.08
CA TYR A 66 14.15 -5.76 -9.20
C TYR A 66 12.75 -5.47 -9.74
N SER A 67 12.53 -5.74 -11.02
CA SER A 67 11.21 -5.68 -11.64
C SER A 67 10.43 -6.95 -11.35
N ILE A 68 9.13 -6.81 -11.10
CA ILE A 68 8.23 -7.93 -10.85
C ILE A 68 7.03 -7.85 -11.81
N SER A 69 6.54 -9.01 -12.24
CA SER A 69 5.32 -9.08 -13.06
C SER A 69 4.09 -8.81 -12.20
N GLU A 70 2.98 -8.41 -12.81
CA GLU A 70 1.70 -8.21 -12.11
C GLU A 70 1.23 -9.49 -11.38
N LYS A 71 1.43 -10.65 -12.01
CA LYS A 71 1.06 -11.95 -11.43
C LYS A 71 1.91 -12.25 -10.19
N ASP A 72 3.22 -12.08 -10.32
CA ASP A 72 4.15 -12.36 -9.22
C ASP A 72 4.00 -11.34 -8.09
N TYR A 73 3.63 -10.10 -8.41
CA TYR A 73 3.30 -9.08 -7.41
C TYR A 73 2.08 -9.48 -6.57
N LYS A 74 1.00 -9.96 -7.20
CA LYS A 74 -0.18 -10.46 -6.47
C LYS A 74 0.17 -11.64 -5.56
N PHE A 75 1.03 -12.53 -6.04
CA PHE A 75 1.51 -13.64 -5.22
C PHE A 75 2.39 -13.15 -4.06
N TRP A 76 3.33 -12.24 -4.32
CA TRP A 76 4.18 -11.61 -3.31
C TRP A 76 3.35 -10.93 -2.23
N LYS A 77 2.31 -10.18 -2.63
CA LYS A 77 1.38 -9.49 -1.74
C LYS A 77 0.67 -10.46 -0.79
N LEU A 78 0.07 -11.51 -1.35
CA LEU A 78 -0.61 -12.57 -0.60
C LEU A 78 0.34 -13.28 0.37
N LEU A 79 1.55 -13.61 -0.09
CA LEU A 79 2.55 -14.28 0.73
C LEU A 79 3.00 -13.39 1.89
N ARG A 80 3.25 -12.11 1.65
CA ARG A 80 3.76 -11.17 2.66
C ARG A 80 2.72 -10.75 3.68
N SER A 81 1.44 -10.68 3.29
CA SER A 81 0.35 -10.38 4.22
C SER A 81 0.09 -11.50 5.24
N ASP A 82 0.49 -12.74 4.94
CA ASP A 82 0.19 -13.92 5.76
C ASP A 82 1.30 -14.26 6.79
N ILE A 83 2.43 -13.54 6.76
CA ILE A 83 3.58 -13.87 7.63
C ILE A 83 3.37 -13.29 9.04
N GLU A 84 3.28 -14.17 10.03
CA GLU A 84 3.32 -13.80 11.45
C GLU A 84 4.65 -13.11 11.83
N ASN A 85 4.62 -12.17 12.79
CA ASN A 85 5.76 -11.34 13.21
C ASN A 85 6.35 -10.44 12.12
N SER A 86 5.50 -9.99 11.20
CA SER A 86 5.85 -9.00 10.18
C SER A 86 4.89 -7.83 10.18
N GLN A 87 5.32 -6.72 9.59
CA GLN A 87 4.48 -5.56 9.32
C GLN A 87 4.27 -5.49 7.80
N PHE A 88 3.02 -5.65 7.37
CA PHE A 88 2.62 -5.48 5.99
C PHE A 88 1.63 -4.31 5.88
N VAL A 89 1.83 -3.43 4.90
CA VAL A 89 0.97 -2.28 4.61
C VAL A 89 0.64 -2.27 3.13
N ASP A 90 -0.65 -2.19 2.82
CA ASP A 90 -1.19 -2.15 1.48
C ASP A 90 -1.76 -0.77 1.16
N TRP A 91 -0.92 0.08 0.57
CA TRP A 91 -1.29 1.45 0.25
C TRP A 91 -2.31 1.54 -0.89
N GLU A 92 -2.37 0.54 -1.78
CA GLU A 92 -3.42 0.49 -2.80
C GLU A 92 -4.80 0.28 -2.18
N GLN A 93 -4.90 -0.58 -1.17
CA GLN A 93 -6.15 -0.79 -0.44
C GLN A 93 -6.51 0.44 0.38
N GLU A 94 -5.56 1.01 1.12
CA GLU A 94 -5.82 2.19 1.96
C GLU A 94 -6.27 3.40 1.13
N CYS A 95 -5.68 3.62 -0.05
CA CYS A 95 -6.18 4.64 -0.97
C CYS A 95 -7.60 4.34 -1.48
N ASN A 96 -7.90 3.09 -1.85
CA ASN A 96 -9.24 2.72 -2.31
C ASN A 96 -10.29 2.90 -1.22
N ASP A 97 -9.98 2.50 0.02
CA ASP A 97 -10.88 2.64 1.17
C ASP A 97 -11.18 4.12 1.44
N GLN A 98 -10.17 4.99 1.39
CA GLN A 98 -10.36 6.44 1.51
C GLN A 98 -11.24 7.03 0.40
N TYR A 99 -11.07 6.53 -0.84
CA TYR A 99 -11.96 6.93 -1.94
C TYR A 99 -13.40 6.47 -1.69
N GLU A 100 -13.61 5.23 -1.24
CA GLU A 100 -14.95 4.72 -0.93
C GLU A 100 -15.63 5.52 0.19
N GLU A 101 -14.90 5.83 1.28
CA GLU A 101 -15.40 6.67 2.37
C GLU A 101 -15.82 8.07 1.88
N THR A 102 -14.96 8.72 1.09
CA THR A 102 -15.26 10.05 0.54
C THR A 102 -16.45 10.02 -0.44
N TRP A 103 -16.56 8.99 -1.27
CA TRP A 103 -17.73 8.79 -2.13
C TRP A 103 -19.01 8.60 -1.32
N GLN A 104 -18.94 7.84 -0.23
CA GLN A 104 -20.08 7.57 0.63
C GLN A 104 -20.52 8.81 1.42
N GLU A 105 -19.58 9.62 1.92
CA GLU A 105 -19.87 10.92 2.54
C GLU A 105 -20.55 11.89 1.57
N GLN A 106 -20.05 12.00 0.34
CA GLN A 106 -20.66 12.84 -0.69
C GLN A 106 -22.09 12.39 -1.00
N TYR A 107 -22.32 11.09 -1.12
CA TYR A 107 -23.64 10.52 -1.35
C TYR A 107 -24.60 10.81 -0.18
N ASN A 108 -24.13 10.62 1.06
CA ASN A 108 -24.91 10.91 2.26
C ASN A 108 -25.30 12.40 2.36
N ASN A 109 -24.39 13.31 2.02
CA ASN A 109 -24.67 14.75 1.96
C ASN A 109 -25.78 15.06 0.94
N VAL A 110 -25.74 14.45 -0.26
CA VAL A 110 -26.79 14.63 -1.27
C VAL A 110 -28.15 14.12 -0.77
N ILE A 111 -28.20 12.99 -0.07
CA ILE A 111 -29.43 12.49 0.55
C ILE A 111 -29.92 13.46 1.63
N SER A 112 -29.03 13.94 2.50
CA SER A 112 -29.39 14.88 3.56
C SER A 112 -30.00 16.15 3.00
N MET A 113 -29.37 16.75 1.97
CA MET A 113 -29.91 17.93 1.29
C MET A 113 -31.28 17.64 0.65
N LYS A 114 -31.51 16.45 0.08
CA LYS A 114 -32.83 16.07 -0.45
C LYS A 114 -33.87 15.92 0.64
N HIS A 115 -33.50 15.33 1.78
CA HIS A 115 -34.39 15.21 2.94
C HIS A 115 -34.76 16.59 3.51
N GLU A 116 -33.81 17.49 3.69
CA GLU A 116 -34.08 18.87 4.13
C GLU A 116 -35.04 19.58 3.17
N ASN A 117 -34.79 19.50 1.85
CA ASN A 117 -35.68 20.06 0.84
C ASN A 117 -37.11 19.46 0.88
N ILE A 118 -37.25 18.17 1.23
CA ILE A 118 -38.56 17.53 1.39
C ILE A 118 -39.25 18.02 2.68
N LEU A 119 -38.51 18.12 3.79
CA LEU A 119 -39.03 18.60 5.06
C LEU A 119 -39.50 20.06 4.98
N GLU A 120 -38.73 20.93 4.31
CA GLU A 120 -39.13 22.31 4.04
C GLU A 120 -40.46 22.37 3.24
N LYS A 121 -40.58 21.56 2.19
CA LYS A 121 -41.82 21.50 1.39
C LYS A 121 -43.03 20.95 2.15
N ILE A 122 -42.82 20.02 3.10
CA ILE A 122 -43.89 19.50 3.96
C ILE A 122 -44.28 20.54 5.01
N SER A 123 -43.32 21.30 5.54
CA SER A 123 -43.57 22.36 6.52
C SER A 123 -44.27 23.60 5.93
N GLY A 124 -44.16 23.82 4.61
CA GLY A 124 -44.77 24.94 3.89
C GLY A 124 -46.23 24.73 3.46
N ASN A 125 -46.80 23.53 3.65
CA ASN A 125 -48.25 23.35 3.52
C ASN A 125 -48.91 23.77 4.84
N GLU A 126 -49.06 25.08 5.04
CA GLU A 126 -50.12 25.60 5.89
C GLU A 126 -51.44 24.98 5.42
N LEU A 127 -52.01 24.13 6.29
CA LEU A 127 -53.34 23.58 6.10
C LEU A 127 -54.31 24.74 5.79
N PRO A 128 -55.11 24.67 4.72
CA PRO A 128 -56.07 25.72 4.44
C PRO A 128 -57.06 25.77 5.61
N PHE A 129 -57.11 26.93 6.28
CA PHE A 129 -58.01 27.25 7.39
C PHE A 129 -59.49 27.06 6.99
#